data_AF-A0A938QNS8-F1
#
_entry.id   AF-A0A938QNS8-F1
#
_cell.length_a   1.000
_cell.length_b   1.000
_cell.length_c   1.000
_cell.angle_alpha   90.00
_cell.angle_beta   90.00
_cell.angle_gamma   90.00
#
_symmetry.space_group_name_H-M   'P 1'
#
loop_
_entity.id
_entity.type
_entity.pdbx_description
1 polymer ?
#
loop_
_entity_poly.entity_id
_entity_poly.type
_entity_poly.pdbx_seq_one_letter_code
_entity_poly.pdbx_strand_id
1 'polypeptide(L)'
;MSTNEHLVLCSGATAKPRGDEKPLTLNLHGASANVRLEIEDISRRLLANLSDVHADLLEIASYIYAADSAVSRGGKTDSHLGAMWRRKFRFVIPVREPTRWSSASVIATLVETIGFLSEDDYEFEFRPLNTPPPVENYFPLSGTENAKFTPAEVILFSGGLDSFAGAVEELVAHGKKVALVSHRSATKITEAQNFLIDQLRRRFGADRVLHVPVRANLKDDLGKEPTHRTRSFLFAAIGAVTAKLLDRQRTFFFENGVVSLNLPPVGQVVGARATRTTHPQAVAGFRRILSAVLDQAFDISNLYAWITKAEVIERIVQGGCADLIRHTRSCTRVHAMTRLHPHCGQCSQCIDRRFAILAAGQEQEDPADAYKVDLLLDSRGPGPDREMALAYIRSASKISRMSEVDFFTQFGETSRIVSHFDEPTETVARRIYELHRRHAAAVCRVFYAGVDANKADILNGSLPPDCLLSLVVGQRSEGTSYPAPATAPRIPEAPPPEIRMSIDEDGKRVVFERWGEIKGTSANLLMALAKPFREAREGELAPEDYPYLTKERLADQLNYESDEVLRRRVSRCRDAINTLAIKAGDPKPSIDAVIENYQW
;
A
#
# COMPACT_ATOMS: atom_id res chain seq x y z
N MET A 1 -18.12 -5.85 -25.66
CA MET A 1 -17.06 -5.56 -24.68
C MET A 1 -17.72 -5.58 -23.32
N SER A 2 -17.28 -6.43 -22.39
CA SER A 2 -17.74 -6.35 -20.99
C SER A 2 -17.48 -4.94 -20.48
N THR A 3 -18.44 -4.34 -19.79
CA THR A 3 -18.42 -2.93 -19.38
C THR A 3 -17.49 -2.65 -18.19
N ASN A 4 -16.80 -3.67 -17.63
CA ASN A 4 -16.05 -3.63 -16.37
C ASN A 4 -16.80 -2.80 -15.30
N GLU A 5 -18.13 -2.96 -15.27
CA GLU A 5 -19.05 -2.20 -14.43
C GLU A 5 -19.49 -3.06 -13.25
N HIS A 6 -19.20 -2.57 -12.06
CA HIS A 6 -19.46 -3.23 -10.79
C HIS A 6 -20.59 -2.47 -10.07
N LEU A 7 -21.76 -3.11 -9.96
CA LEU A 7 -22.84 -2.61 -9.11
C LEU A 7 -22.52 -2.94 -7.65
N VAL A 8 -22.40 -1.90 -6.81
CA VAL A 8 -22.14 -2.01 -5.38
C VAL A 8 -23.41 -1.66 -4.60
N LEU A 9 -23.92 -2.62 -3.84
CA LEU A 9 -25.11 -2.48 -3.00
C LEU A 9 -24.70 -2.39 -1.53
N CYS A 10 -25.01 -1.27 -0.89
CA CYS A 10 -24.59 -1.01 0.49
C CYS A 10 -25.75 -1.18 1.49
N SER A 11 -25.50 -1.83 2.62
CA SER A 11 -26.43 -1.99 3.76
C SER A 11 -27.87 -2.31 3.37
N GLY A 12 -28.05 -3.39 2.60
CA GLY A 12 -29.36 -3.90 2.19
C GLY A 12 -30.04 -3.14 1.05
N ALA A 13 -29.35 -2.20 0.40
CA ALA A 13 -29.87 -1.56 -0.81
C ALA A 13 -30.15 -2.56 -1.93
N THR A 14 -31.13 -2.24 -2.78
CA THR A 14 -31.53 -3.06 -3.92
C THR A 14 -31.52 -2.24 -5.22
N ALA A 15 -30.86 -2.76 -6.24
CA ALA A 15 -30.93 -2.21 -7.60
C ALA A 15 -30.67 -3.32 -8.62
N LYS A 16 -31.13 -3.12 -9.85
CA LYS A 16 -30.86 -4.05 -10.95
C LYS A 16 -29.48 -3.75 -11.54
N PRO A 17 -28.63 -4.78 -11.78
CA PRO A 17 -27.40 -4.61 -12.53
C PRO A 17 -27.73 -4.24 -13.98
N ARG A 18 -26.84 -3.50 -14.64
CA ARG A 18 -26.98 -3.17 -16.07
C ARG A 18 -26.42 -4.28 -16.99
N GLY A 19 -25.64 -5.21 -16.43
CA GLY A 19 -25.09 -6.38 -17.12
C GLY A 19 -25.29 -7.66 -16.32
N ASP A 20 -24.58 -8.72 -16.71
CA ASP A 20 -24.72 -10.07 -16.14
C ASP A 20 -23.88 -10.30 -14.87
N GLU A 21 -23.06 -9.32 -14.47
CA GLU A 21 -22.20 -9.43 -13.29
C GLU A 21 -23.02 -9.38 -11.98
N LYS A 22 -22.66 -10.24 -11.03
CA LYS A 22 -23.31 -10.28 -9.71
C LYS A 22 -22.96 -9.01 -8.93
N PRO A 23 -23.95 -8.33 -8.29
CA PRO A 23 -23.68 -7.16 -7.49
C PRO A 23 -22.75 -7.46 -6.30
N LEU A 24 -21.78 -6.57 -6.06
CA LEU A 24 -20.97 -6.58 -4.84
C LEU A 24 -21.82 -6.04 -3.69
N THR A 25 -22.07 -6.88 -2.68
CA THR A 25 -22.85 -6.46 -1.50
C THR A 25 -21.90 -6.12 -0.36
N LEU A 26 -22.02 -4.91 0.19
CA LEU A 26 -21.21 -4.42 1.31
C LEU A 26 -22.11 -4.01 2.47
N ASN A 27 -21.95 -4.63 3.63
CA ASN A 27 -22.74 -4.34 4.82
C ASN A 27 -21.80 -4.00 5.98
N LEU A 28 -22.01 -2.85 6.60
CA LEU A 28 -21.34 -2.45 7.84
C LEU A 28 -22.03 -3.03 9.09
N HIS A 29 -23.29 -3.47 8.96
CA HIS A 29 -24.14 -3.89 10.07
C HIS A 29 -24.95 -5.15 9.75
N GLY A 30 -25.52 -5.74 10.79
CA GLY A 30 -26.38 -6.92 10.70
C GLY A 30 -25.62 -8.24 10.55
N ALA A 31 -26.36 -9.35 10.45
CA ALA A 31 -25.78 -10.69 10.39
C ALA A 31 -24.89 -10.92 9.15
N SER A 32 -25.11 -10.15 8.08
CA SER A 32 -24.33 -10.20 6.83
C SER A 32 -23.20 -9.15 6.78
N ALA A 33 -22.84 -8.50 7.89
CA ALA A 33 -21.76 -7.53 7.94
C ALA A 33 -20.44 -8.13 7.42
N ASN A 34 -19.82 -7.47 6.44
CA ASN A 34 -18.55 -7.88 5.82
C ASN A 34 -17.52 -6.74 5.73
N VAL A 35 -17.93 -5.51 6.10
CA VAL A 35 -17.05 -4.37 6.34
C VAL A 35 -17.10 -4.06 7.83
N ARG A 36 -15.94 -3.92 8.47
CA ARG A 36 -15.83 -3.58 9.89
C ARG A 36 -15.23 -2.19 10.04
N LEU A 37 -15.92 -1.31 10.75
CA LEU A 37 -15.44 0.02 11.13
C LEU A 37 -15.60 0.21 12.64
N GLU A 38 -14.49 0.43 13.34
CA GLU A 38 -14.46 0.70 14.78
C GLU A 38 -13.47 1.84 15.07
N ILE A 39 -13.92 2.87 15.78
CA ILE A 39 -13.14 4.03 16.21
C ILE A 39 -13.08 4.00 17.74
N GLU A 40 -11.91 3.67 18.28
CA GLU A 40 -11.69 3.47 19.72
C GLU A 40 -11.28 4.78 20.41
N ASP A 41 -11.31 4.77 21.75
CA ASP A 41 -10.80 5.85 22.62
C ASP A 41 -11.45 7.23 22.44
N ILE A 42 -12.70 7.24 22.00
CA ILE A 42 -13.58 8.40 21.99
C ILE A 42 -14.63 8.24 23.07
N SER A 43 -14.73 9.24 23.97
CA SER A 43 -15.68 9.18 25.09
C SER A 43 -17.13 9.31 24.62
N ARG A 44 -18.06 8.66 25.34
CA ARG A 44 -19.51 8.74 25.07
C ARG A 44 -20.03 10.18 25.01
N ARG A 45 -19.46 11.09 25.81
CA ARG A 45 -19.82 12.51 25.80
C ARG A 45 -19.51 13.20 24.47
N LEU A 46 -18.41 12.84 23.82
CA LEU A 46 -18.07 13.42 22.52
C LEU A 46 -19.03 12.90 21.43
N LEU A 47 -19.47 11.64 21.53
CA LEU A 47 -20.40 11.02 20.58
C LEU A 47 -21.76 11.72 20.49
N ALA A 48 -22.22 12.36 21.57
CA ALA A 48 -23.46 13.13 21.57
C ALA A 48 -23.48 14.29 20.55
N ASN A 49 -22.30 14.72 20.07
CA ASN A 49 -22.16 15.79 19.10
C ASN A 49 -22.06 15.28 17.64
N LEU A 50 -22.18 13.98 17.40
CA LEU A 50 -22.07 13.41 16.07
C LEU A 50 -23.44 13.43 15.38
N SER A 51 -23.57 14.23 14.32
CA SER A 51 -24.80 14.31 13.54
C SER A 51 -24.87 13.25 12.43
N ASP A 52 -26.05 13.00 11.91
CA ASP A 52 -26.35 12.01 10.86
C ASP A 52 -25.40 12.08 9.66
N VAL A 53 -25.06 13.28 9.20
CA VAL A 53 -24.11 13.45 8.07
C VAL A 53 -22.69 12.95 8.38
N HIS A 54 -22.23 13.00 9.63
CA HIS A 54 -20.92 12.46 10.01
C HIS A 54 -20.93 10.94 10.01
N ALA A 55 -22.03 10.32 10.43
CA ALA A 55 -22.21 8.88 10.33
C ALA A 55 -22.25 8.43 8.86
N ASP A 56 -23.04 9.11 8.03
CA ASP A 56 -23.10 8.85 6.59
C ASP A 56 -21.72 8.99 5.93
N LEU A 57 -20.93 10.02 6.28
CA LEU A 57 -19.59 10.24 5.76
C LEU A 57 -18.65 9.06 6.07
N LEU A 58 -18.68 8.55 7.31
CA LEU A 58 -17.89 7.37 7.70
C LEU A 58 -18.32 6.13 6.92
N GLU A 59 -19.64 5.92 6.77
CA GLU A 59 -20.19 4.79 6.04
C GLU A 59 -19.81 4.82 4.56
N ILE A 60 -20.03 5.95 3.88
CA ILE A 60 -19.72 6.15 2.46
C ILE A 60 -18.23 5.93 2.21
N ALA A 61 -17.36 6.55 3.01
CA ALA A 61 -15.92 6.38 2.86
C ALA A 61 -15.48 4.92 3.09
N SER A 62 -16.13 4.21 4.02
CA SER A 62 -15.86 2.78 4.25
C SER A 62 -16.33 1.90 3.10
N TYR A 63 -17.49 2.17 2.51
CA TYR A 63 -17.97 1.42 1.34
C TYR A 63 -17.08 1.64 0.11
N ILE A 64 -16.65 2.89 -0.13
CA ILE A 64 -15.73 3.21 -1.22
C ILE A 64 -14.41 2.45 -1.05
N TYR A 65 -13.83 2.48 0.16
CA TYR A 65 -12.62 1.72 0.48
C TYR A 65 -12.81 0.20 0.31
N ALA A 66 -13.92 -0.33 0.81
CA ALA A 66 -14.22 -1.76 0.72
C ALA A 66 -14.40 -2.23 -0.73
N ALA A 67 -15.10 -1.47 -1.58
CA ALA A 67 -15.27 -1.78 -2.99
C ALA A 67 -13.94 -1.70 -3.76
N ASP A 68 -13.12 -0.69 -3.46
CA ASP A 68 -11.78 -0.53 -4.03
C ASP A 68 -10.88 -1.73 -3.71
N SER A 69 -10.93 -2.27 -2.50
CA SER A 69 -10.20 -3.50 -2.13
C SER A 69 -10.83 -4.78 -2.68
N ALA A 70 -12.15 -4.85 -2.85
CA ALA A 70 -12.86 -6.08 -3.19
C ALA A 70 -12.78 -6.48 -4.68
N VAL A 71 -12.53 -5.52 -5.58
CA VAL A 71 -12.51 -5.76 -7.03
C VAL A 71 -11.09 -5.65 -7.56
N SER A 72 -10.51 -6.73 -8.10
CA SER A 72 -9.14 -6.69 -8.63
C SER A 72 -9.02 -5.82 -9.89
N ARG A 73 -7.89 -5.14 -10.07
CA ARG A 73 -7.49 -4.49 -11.33
C ARG A 73 -6.78 -5.42 -12.32
N GLY A 74 -6.80 -6.73 -12.07
CA GLY A 74 -6.10 -7.75 -12.86
C GLY A 74 -4.72 -8.12 -12.28
N GLY A 75 -4.11 -9.17 -12.84
CA GLY A 75 -2.76 -9.61 -12.48
C GLY A 75 -1.65 -8.80 -13.19
N LYS A 76 -0.40 -8.95 -12.74
CA LYS A 76 0.76 -8.21 -13.31
C LYS A 76 1.01 -8.50 -14.80
N THR A 77 0.57 -9.66 -15.28
CA THR A 77 0.78 -10.15 -16.64
C THR A 77 -0.07 -9.42 -17.68
N ASP A 78 -1.20 -8.83 -17.24
CA ASP A 78 -2.11 -7.97 -18.02
C ASP A 78 -2.36 -8.47 -19.46
N SER A 79 -2.80 -9.73 -19.58
CA SER A 79 -3.03 -10.47 -20.83
C SER A 79 -4.05 -9.80 -21.77
N HIS A 80 -4.85 -8.88 -21.25
CA HIS A 80 -5.94 -8.20 -21.94
C HIS A 80 -5.76 -6.68 -22.06
N LEU A 81 -4.51 -6.21 -22.16
CA LEU A 81 -4.16 -4.80 -22.42
C LEU A 81 -4.79 -3.81 -21.42
N GLY A 82 -4.89 -4.20 -20.15
CA GLY A 82 -5.38 -3.35 -19.08
C GLY A 82 -6.90 -3.31 -18.98
N ALA A 83 -7.63 -4.27 -19.57
CA ALA A 83 -9.08 -4.28 -19.56
C ALA A 83 -9.69 -4.15 -18.15
N MET A 84 -9.03 -4.73 -17.14
CA MET A 84 -9.44 -4.66 -15.73
C MET A 84 -8.85 -3.46 -14.97
N TRP A 85 -7.91 -2.72 -15.58
CA TRP A 85 -7.17 -1.66 -14.90
C TRP A 85 -8.12 -0.54 -14.45
N ARG A 86 -8.95 0.00 -15.34
CA ARG A 86 -9.96 1.03 -15.02
C ARG A 86 -11.31 0.37 -14.79
N ARG A 87 -11.76 0.38 -13.54
CA ARG A 87 -13.05 -0.18 -13.12
C ARG A 87 -14.12 0.91 -13.20
N LYS A 88 -15.37 0.51 -13.38
CA LYS A 88 -16.53 1.41 -13.25
C LYS A 88 -17.36 0.96 -12.07
N PHE A 89 -17.57 1.81 -11.09
CA PHE A 89 -18.38 1.51 -9.93
C PHE A 89 -19.69 2.27 -9.97
N ARG A 90 -20.80 1.57 -9.78
CA ARG A 90 -22.10 2.17 -9.50
C ARG A 90 -22.51 1.83 -8.08
N PHE A 91 -22.49 2.80 -7.19
CA PHE A 91 -22.85 2.65 -5.79
C PHE A 91 -24.33 2.99 -5.57
N VAL A 92 -25.03 2.14 -4.82
CA VAL A 92 -26.35 2.44 -4.27
C VAL A 92 -26.24 2.40 -2.74
N ILE A 93 -26.30 3.58 -2.12
CA ILE A 93 -25.99 3.76 -0.70
C ILE A 93 -27.20 4.38 0.03
N PRO A 94 -27.82 3.65 0.96
CA PRO A 94 -28.78 4.24 1.90
C PRO A 94 -28.04 5.17 2.87
N VAL A 95 -28.53 6.39 3.02
CA VAL A 95 -27.96 7.45 3.88
C VAL A 95 -29.06 8.13 4.68
N ARG A 96 -28.71 8.72 5.82
CA ARG A 96 -29.64 9.47 6.67
C ARG A 96 -30.04 10.80 6.04
N GLU A 97 -29.11 11.45 5.32
CA GLU A 97 -29.29 12.78 4.72
C GLU A 97 -29.29 12.76 3.17
N PRO A 98 -30.26 12.10 2.50
CA PRO A 98 -30.21 11.83 1.06
C PRO A 98 -30.24 13.09 0.19
N THR A 99 -30.96 14.14 0.60
CA THR A 99 -31.01 15.41 -0.16
C THR A 99 -29.65 16.09 -0.22
N ARG A 100 -28.91 16.05 0.88
CA ARG A 100 -27.57 16.63 0.99
C ARG A 100 -26.57 15.87 0.11
N TRP A 101 -26.52 14.55 0.26
CA TRP A 101 -25.62 13.68 -0.51
C TRP A 101 -25.96 13.62 -2.00
N SER A 102 -27.24 13.73 -2.36
CA SER A 102 -27.70 13.77 -3.75
C SER A 102 -27.58 15.14 -4.42
N SER A 103 -27.07 16.16 -3.72
CA SER A 103 -26.86 17.47 -4.35
C SER A 103 -25.82 17.36 -5.48
N ALA A 104 -26.06 18.08 -6.58
CA ALA A 104 -25.21 18.01 -7.77
C ALA A 104 -23.74 18.38 -7.46
N SER A 105 -23.52 19.33 -6.56
CA SER A 105 -22.18 19.75 -6.13
C SER A 105 -21.44 18.64 -5.36
N VAL A 106 -22.11 17.95 -4.43
CA VAL A 106 -21.51 16.86 -3.64
C VAL A 106 -21.21 15.67 -4.55
N ILE A 107 -22.16 15.25 -5.39
CA ILE A 107 -21.94 14.15 -6.34
C ILE A 107 -20.76 14.47 -7.27
N ALA A 108 -20.76 15.63 -7.93
CA ALA A 108 -19.71 15.99 -8.87
C ALA A 108 -18.32 16.00 -8.21
N THR A 109 -18.22 16.57 -7.01
CA THR A 109 -16.95 16.62 -6.26
C THR A 109 -16.51 15.22 -5.82
N LEU A 110 -17.44 14.37 -5.37
CA LEU A 110 -17.14 13.00 -4.97
C LEU A 110 -16.63 12.17 -6.15
N VAL A 111 -17.32 12.22 -7.30
CA VAL A 111 -16.91 11.54 -8.53
C VAL A 111 -15.53 12.02 -9.01
N GLU A 112 -15.32 13.33 -9.07
CA GLU A 112 -14.03 13.92 -9.49
C GLU A 112 -12.88 13.48 -8.56
N THR A 113 -13.09 13.60 -7.25
CA THR A 113 -12.03 13.36 -6.26
C THR A 113 -11.68 11.89 -6.16
N ILE A 114 -12.68 11.02 -6.06
CA ILE A 114 -12.44 9.57 -5.92
C ILE A 114 -11.95 8.98 -7.24
N GLY A 115 -12.50 9.43 -8.38
CA GLY A 115 -11.99 9.07 -9.71
C GLY A 115 -10.54 9.51 -9.92
N PHE A 116 -10.15 10.70 -9.44
CA PHE A 116 -8.75 11.12 -9.47
C PHE A 116 -7.86 10.27 -8.56
N LEU A 117 -8.33 9.83 -7.38
CA LEU A 117 -7.51 9.01 -6.48
C LEU A 117 -7.22 7.62 -7.05
N SER A 118 -8.24 6.98 -7.62
CA SER A 118 -8.18 5.59 -8.02
C SER A 118 -7.96 5.39 -9.51
N GLU A 119 -8.22 6.38 -10.36
CA GLU A 119 -8.30 6.22 -11.83
C GLU A 119 -9.40 5.24 -12.27
N ASP A 120 -10.47 5.16 -11.49
CA ASP A 120 -11.72 4.48 -11.82
C ASP A 120 -12.84 5.49 -12.15
N ASP A 121 -13.94 4.99 -12.70
CA ASP A 121 -15.16 5.77 -12.90
C ASP A 121 -16.18 5.47 -11.80
N TYR A 122 -16.90 6.49 -11.33
CA TYR A 122 -17.86 6.37 -10.24
C TYR A 122 -19.23 6.96 -10.60
N GLU A 123 -20.29 6.25 -10.21
CA GLU A 123 -21.67 6.70 -10.18
C GLU A 123 -22.21 6.46 -8.77
N PHE A 124 -22.86 7.47 -8.16
CA PHE A 124 -23.44 7.36 -6.82
C PHE A 124 -24.94 7.60 -6.86
N GLU A 125 -25.70 6.68 -6.27
CA GLU A 125 -27.14 6.78 -6.05
C GLU A 125 -27.41 6.70 -4.55
N PHE A 126 -27.77 7.83 -3.93
CA PHE A 126 -28.09 7.90 -2.52
C PHE A 126 -29.58 7.75 -2.28
N ARG A 127 -29.96 6.91 -1.31
CA ARG A 127 -31.36 6.64 -0.96
C ARG A 127 -31.62 6.87 0.53
N PRO A 128 -32.86 7.09 0.98
CA PRO A 128 -33.15 7.19 2.40
C PRO A 128 -32.83 5.88 3.16
N LEU A 129 -32.14 6.00 4.29
CA LEU A 129 -31.92 4.91 5.24
C LEU A 129 -33.04 4.89 6.28
N ASN A 130 -33.98 3.95 6.13
CA ASN A 130 -35.21 3.93 6.94
C ASN A 130 -34.99 3.50 8.41
N THR A 131 -34.03 2.61 8.65
CA THR A 131 -33.69 2.09 9.99
C THR A 131 -32.18 2.26 10.21
N PRO A 132 -31.73 3.48 10.55
CA PRO A 132 -30.33 3.73 10.77
C PRO A 132 -29.83 2.98 12.01
N PRO A 133 -28.68 2.30 11.93
CA PRO A 133 -28.04 1.73 13.10
C PRO A 133 -27.57 2.85 14.04
N PRO A 134 -27.54 2.61 15.36
CA PRO A 134 -26.97 3.53 16.33
C PRO A 134 -25.52 3.86 15.98
N VAL A 135 -25.16 5.15 16.05
CA VAL A 135 -23.80 5.64 15.76
C VAL A 135 -22.78 4.99 16.71
N GLU A 136 -23.19 4.70 17.94
CA GLU A 136 -22.40 4.06 18.98
C GLU A 136 -21.83 2.71 18.54
N ASN A 137 -22.43 2.05 17.55
CA ASN A 137 -21.91 0.80 16.99
C ASN A 137 -20.51 0.96 16.39
N TYR A 138 -20.13 2.16 15.95
CA TYR A 138 -18.79 2.43 15.44
C TYR A 138 -17.79 2.78 16.54
N PHE A 139 -18.24 3.09 17.75
CA PHE A 139 -17.39 3.61 18.81
C PHE A 139 -17.44 2.69 20.03
N PRO A 140 -16.68 1.58 20.02
CA PRO A 140 -16.59 0.72 21.18
C PRO A 140 -16.08 1.53 22.38
N LEU A 141 -16.91 1.62 23.43
CA LEU A 141 -16.61 2.41 24.60
C LEU A 141 -15.47 1.76 25.38
N SER A 142 -14.29 2.39 25.39
CA SER A 142 -13.21 2.06 26.30
C SER A 142 -13.47 2.73 27.66
N GLY A 143 -13.28 2.00 28.76
CA GLY A 143 -13.59 2.44 30.13
C GLY A 143 -12.72 3.58 30.67
N THR A 144 -11.86 4.18 29.86
CA THR A 144 -11.00 5.31 30.24
C THR A 144 -11.58 6.61 29.70
N GLU A 145 -12.39 7.29 30.51
CA GLU A 145 -12.86 8.64 30.19
C GLU A 145 -11.69 9.64 30.28
N ASN A 146 -10.96 9.87 29.19
CA ASN A 146 -10.06 11.01 29.06
C ASN A 146 -10.88 12.30 28.79
N ALA A 147 -11.78 12.63 29.70
CA ALA A 147 -12.83 13.65 29.53
C ALA A 147 -12.33 15.12 29.48
N LYS A 148 -11.01 15.37 29.40
CA LYS A 148 -10.42 16.72 29.41
C LYS A 148 -9.24 16.92 28.45
N PHE A 149 -9.14 16.13 27.36
CA PHE A 149 -8.12 16.39 26.35
C PHE A 149 -8.67 17.28 25.23
N THR A 150 -8.06 18.45 25.04
CA THR A 150 -8.38 19.37 23.96
C THR A 150 -7.11 19.57 23.11
N PRO A 151 -7.01 18.92 21.94
CA PRO A 151 -5.84 19.05 21.07
C PRO A 151 -5.79 20.44 20.45
N ALA A 152 -4.60 20.95 20.15
CA ALA A 152 -4.48 22.03 19.17
C ALA A 152 -4.67 21.48 17.74
N GLU A 153 -4.07 20.32 17.45
CA GLU A 153 -4.09 19.71 16.11
C GLU A 153 -4.54 18.25 16.13
N VAL A 154 -5.21 17.84 15.05
CA VAL A 154 -5.58 16.45 14.77
C VAL A 154 -4.75 15.97 13.59
N ILE A 155 -3.89 14.99 13.86
CA ILE A 155 -2.87 14.49 12.92
C ILE A 155 -3.22 13.07 12.52
N LEU A 156 -3.26 12.81 11.21
CA LEU A 156 -3.39 11.47 10.68
C LEU A 156 -2.04 10.74 10.81
N PHE A 157 -2.01 9.73 11.67
CA PHE A 157 -0.78 9.08 12.14
C PHE A 157 -0.67 7.64 11.63
N SER A 158 0.26 7.40 10.70
CA SER A 158 0.47 6.05 10.12
C SER A 158 1.48 5.21 10.89
N GLY A 159 2.35 5.84 11.68
CA GLY A 159 3.52 5.19 12.30
C GLY A 159 4.74 5.11 11.37
N GLY A 160 4.66 5.67 10.17
CA GLY A 160 5.81 5.91 9.28
C GLY A 160 6.59 7.17 9.68
N LEU A 161 7.76 7.35 9.07
CA LEU A 161 8.69 8.47 9.36
C LEU A 161 7.99 9.83 9.33
N ASP A 162 7.25 10.12 8.28
CA ASP A 162 6.74 11.48 8.00
C ASP A 162 5.68 11.87 9.04
N SER A 163 4.72 10.98 9.31
CA SER A 163 3.73 11.20 10.36
C SER A 163 4.33 11.26 11.77
N PHE A 164 5.43 10.52 12.01
CA PHE A 164 6.15 10.56 13.27
C PHE A 164 6.92 11.87 13.45
N ALA A 165 7.65 12.31 12.41
CA ALA A 165 8.32 13.59 12.38
C ALA A 165 7.35 14.75 12.59
N GLY A 166 6.19 14.73 11.93
CA GLY A 166 5.14 15.74 12.11
C GLY A 166 4.61 15.81 13.53
N ALA A 167 4.35 14.65 14.15
CA ALA A 167 3.96 14.61 15.56
C ALA A 167 5.05 15.16 16.49
N VAL A 168 6.32 14.81 16.26
CA VAL A 168 7.47 15.33 17.01
C VAL A 168 7.60 16.84 16.84
N GLU A 169 7.53 17.36 15.62
CA GLU A 169 7.64 18.79 15.35
C GLU A 169 6.54 19.60 16.03
N GLU A 170 5.29 19.16 15.93
CA GLU A 170 4.17 19.83 16.60
C GLU A 170 4.29 19.80 18.13
N LEU A 171 4.80 18.70 18.70
CA LEU A 171 5.03 18.57 20.13
C LEU A 171 6.23 19.38 20.62
N VAL A 172 7.32 19.45 19.86
CA VAL A 172 8.59 20.04 20.31
C VAL A 172 8.72 21.47 19.85
N ALA A 173 8.74 21.69 18.52
CA ALA A 173 8.99 23.02 17.95
C ALA A 173 7.82 23.98 18.22
N HIS A 174 6.58 23.47 18.18
CA HIS A 174 5.38 24.30 18.33
C HIS A 174 4.71 24.20 19.70
N GLY A 175 5.17 23.30 20.59
CA GLY A 175 4.62 23.18 21.94
C GLY A 175 3.14 22.77 21.99
N LYS A 176 2.59 22.21 20.92
CA LYS A 176 1.14 21.92 20.81
C LYS A 176 0.74 20.63 21.51
N LYS A 177 -0.55 20.47 21.80
CA LYS A 177 -1.17 19.18 22.14
C LYS A 177 -1.72 18.56 20.87
N VAL A 178 -1.51 17.26 20.65
CA VAL A 178 -1.88 16.59 19.40
C VAL A 178 -2.82 15.41 19.66
N ALA A 179 -3.80 15.24 18.77
CA ALA A 179 -4.56 14.00 18.65
C ALA A 179 -4.05 13.23 17.44
N LEU A 180 -3.49 12.04 17.69
CA LEU A 180 -2.98 11.14 16.67
C LEU A 180 -4.05 10.13 16.29
N VAL A 181 -4.52 10.17 15.05
CA VAL A 181 -5.57 9.29 14.53
C VAL A 181 -4.91 8.21 13.67
N SER A 182 -4.93 6.95 14.13
CA SER A 182 -4.17 5.87 13.46
C SER A 182 -5.05 4.71 13.02
N HIS A 183 -4.92 4.29 11.77
CA HIS A 183 -5.59 3.07 11.29
C HIS A 183 -4.72 1.83 11.56
N ARG A 184 -5.28 0.91 12.34
CA ARG A 184 -4.76 -0.41 12.69
C ARG A 184 -4.99 -1.45 11.58
N SER A 185 -4.35 -1.26 10.43
CA SER A 185 -4.54 -2.16 9.28
C SER A 185 -3.87 -3.54 9.41
N ALA A 186 -2.91 -3.69 10.31
CA ALA A 186 -2.24 -4.96 10.59
C ALA A 186 -1.59 -4.94 11.98
N THR A 187 -1.54 -6.09 12.65
CA THR A 187 -0.95 -6.21 14.00
C THR A 187 0.48 -5.66 14.07
N LYS A 188 1.33 -6.00 13.09
CA LYS A 188 2.73 -5.52 13.00
C LYS A 188 2.84 -4.00 12.96
N ILE A 189 1.88 -3.31 12.33
CA ILE A 189 1.82 -1.85 12.25
C ILE A 189 1.28 -1.25 13.54
N THR A 190 0.22 -1.86 14.09
CA THR A 190 -0.39 -1.44 15.36
C THR A 190 0.62 -1.48 16.51
N GLU A 191 1.46 -2.52 16.59
CA GLU A 191 2.52 -2.61 17.62
C GLU A 191 3.51 -1.46 17.53
N ALA A 192 3.97 -1.12 16.32
CA ALA A 192 4.89 0.00 16.09
C ALA A 192 4.23 1.35 16.42
N GLN A 193 2.97 1.56 16.00
CA GLN A 193 2.21 2.77 16.34
C GLN A 193 2.07 2.94 17.86
N ASN A 194 1.64 1.89 18.57
CA ASN A 194 1.47 1.93 20.02
C ASN A 194 2.80 2.24 20.73
N PHE A 195 3.90 1.61 20.28
CA PHE A 195 5.23 1.89 20.82
C PHE A 195 5.63 3.35 20.64
N LEU A 196 5.54 3.89 19.42
CA LEU A 196 5.90 5.29 19.15
C LEU A 196 5.05 6.26 19.98
N ILE A 197 3.76 6.00 20.12
CA ILE A 197 2.83 6.84 20.90
C ILE A 197 3.16 6.81 22.39
N ASP A 198 3.47 5.63 22.95
CA ASP A 198 3.96 5.51 24.32
C ASP A 198 5.26 6.30 24.52
N GLN A 199 6.20 6.22 23.57
CA GLN A 199 7.44 7.00 23.64
C GLN A 199 7.19 8.51 23.57
N LEU A 200 6.31 8.98 22.69
CA LEU A 200 5.91 10.38 22.64
C LEU A 200 5.28 10.85 23.96
N ARG A 201 4.40 10.04 24.56
CA ARG A 201 3.80 10.34 25.87
C ARG A 201 4.82 10.40 26.99
N ARG A 202 5.79 9.47 27.02
CA ARG A 202 6.85 9.45 28.03
C ARG A 202 7.78 10.65 27.92
N ARG A 203 8.14 11.08 26.71
CA ARG A 203 9.07 12.20 26.48
C ARG A 203 8.40 13.56 26.66
N PHE A 204 7.19 13.71 26.16
CA PHE A 204 6.55 15.01 26.03
C PHE A 204 5.38 15.23 26.99
N GLY A 205 4.91 14.19 27.68
CA GLY A 205 3.81 14.25 28.62
C GLY A 205 2.56 13.53 28.11
N ALA A 206 1.98 12.66 28.94
CA ALA A 206 0.78 11.90 28.61
C ALA A 206 -0.44 12.80 28.33
N ASP A 207 -0.49 13.99 28.94
CA ASP A 207 -1.56 14.98 28.78
C ASP A 207 -1.42 15.84 27.50
N ARG A 208 -0.39 15.57 26.67
CA ARG A 208 -0.14 16.27 25.39
C ARG A 208 -0.40 15.41 24.16
N VAL A 209 -0.60 14.11 24.32
CA VAL A 209 -0.81 13.16 23.21
C VAL A 209 -2.05 12.30 23.45
N LEU A 210 -3.13 12.63 22.74
CA LEU A 210 -4.29 11.75 22.59
C LEU A 210 -4.06 10.81 21.41
N HIS A 211 -4.41 9.54 21.57
CA HIS A 211 -4.38 8.55 20.51
C HIS A 211 -5.81 8.09 20.25
N VAL A 212 -6.22 8.15 18.99
CA VAL A 212 -7.52 7.66 18.51
C VAL A 212 -7.24 6.50 17.54
N PRO A 213 -7.27 5.25 18.01
CA PRO A 213 -7.06 4.10 17.15
C PRO A 213 -8.33 3.78 16.35
N VAL A 214 -8.16 3.45 15.08
CA VAL A 214 -9.26 3.08 14.19
C VAL A 214 -8.99 1.74 13.54
N ARG A 215 -9.98 0.84 13.55
CA ARG A 215 -9.98 -0.41 12.80
C ARG A 215 -10.96 -0.29 11.65
N ALA A 216 -10.46 -0.35 10.43
CA ALA A 216 -11.28 -0.44 9.23
C ALA A 216 -10.86 -1.69 8.45
N ASN A 217 -11.42 -2.84 8.83
CA ASN A 217 -11.03 -4.14 8.32
C ASN A 217 -12.13 -4.72 7.42
N LEU A 218 -11.72 -5.46 6.41
CA LEU A 218 -12.62 -6.18 5.52
C LEU A 218 -12.59 -7.67 5.89
N LYS A 219 -13.66 -8.41 5.59
CA LYS A 219 -13.58 -9.88 5.60
C LYS A 219 -12.56 -10.36 4.55
N ASP A 220 -11.98 -11.53 4.80
CA ASP A 220 -10.83 -12.06 4.04
C ASP A 220 -11.10 -12.17 2.52
N ASP A 221 -12.35 -12.34 2.10
CA ASP A 221 -12.76 -12.46 0.69
C ASP A 221 -12.82 -11.13 -0.08
N LEU A 222 -12.71 -9.99 0.62
CA LEU A 222 -12.77 -8.63 0.06
C LEU A 222 -11.37 -8.00 -0.12
N GLY A 223 -10.28 -8.72 0.17
CA GLY A 223 -8.90 -8.21 0.06
C GLY A 223 -8.21 -8.53 -1.27
N LYS A 224 -8.89 -8.37 -2.41
CA LYS A 224 -8.40 -8.81 -3.73
C LYS A 224 -7.49 -7.80 -4.44
N GLU A 225 -7.63 -6.52 -4.14
CA GLU A 225 -6.89 -5.42 -4.75
C GLU A 225 -5.95 -4.78 -3.72
N PRO A 226 -4.62 -5.00 -3.79
CA PRO A 226 -3.67 -4.59 -2.75
C PRO A 226 -3.27 -3.11 -2.81
N THR A 227 -3.65 -2.35 -3.85
CA THR A 227 -3.20 -0.97 -4.02
C THR A 227 -3.92 0.05 -3.11
N HIS A 228 -5.14 -0.26 -2.67
CA HIS A 228 -5.93 0.52 -1.71
C HIS A 228 -5.98 2.04 -2.04
N ARG A 229 -6.23 2.40 -3.30
CA ARG A 229 -6.11 3.78 -3.83
C ARG A 229 -7.02 4.78 -3.16
N THR A 230 -8.18 4.34 -2.68
CA THR A 230 -9.19 5.19 -2.03
C THR A 230 -9.03 5.29 -0.52
N ARG A 231 -8.05 4.57 0.07
CA ARG A 231 -7.84 4.52 1.52
C ARG A 231 -7.63 5.90 2.14
N SER A 232 -6.99 6.83 1.45
CA SER A 232 -6.79 8.21 1.93
C SER A 232 -8.10 8.96 2.16
N PHE A 233 -9.15 8.68 1.37
CA PHE A 233 -10.46 9.29 1.59
C PHE A 233 -11.10 8.81 2.89
N LEU A 234 -10.99 7.50 3.18
CA LEU A 234 -11.41 6.94 4.47
C LEU A 234 -10.66 7.60 5.64
N PHE A 235 -9.35 7.79 5.53
CA PHE A 235 -8.58 8.51 6.55
C PHE A 235 -9.01 9.96 6.70
N ALA A 236 -9.26 10.67 5.60
CA ALA A 236 -9.74 12.05 5.64
C ALA A 236 -11.11 12.15 6.33
N ALA A 237 -12.03 11.23 6.03
CA ALA A 237 -13.35 11.13 6.68
C ALA A 237 -13.23 10.86 8.18
N ILE A 238 -12.45 9.86 8.58
CA ILE A 238 -12.20 9.53 9.99
C ILE A 238 -11.57 10.72 10.72
N GLY A 239 -10.56 11.34 10.12
CA GLY A 239 -9.89 12.52 10.65
C GLY A 239 -10.87 13.68 10.84
N ALA A 240 -11.74 13.92 9.87
CA ALA A 240 -12.71 15.02 9.92
C ALA A 240 -13.75 14.82 11.03
N VAL A 241 -14.29 13.61 11.16
CA VAL A 241 -15.20 13.27 12.26
C VAL A 241 -14.49 13.37 13.61
N THR A 242 -13.26 12.86 13.71
CA THR A 242 -12.47 12.96 14.95
C THR A 242 -12.16 14.41 15.31
N ALA A 243 -11.81 15.24 14.33
CA ALA A 243 -11.58 16.66 14.52
C ALA A 243 -12.85 17.36 15.01
N LYS A 244 -14.01 17.08 14.39
CA LYS A 244 -15.29 17.64 14.84
C LYS A 244 -15.60 17.25 16.30
N LEU A 245 -15.40 15.99 16.66
CA LEU A 245 -15.60 15.49 18.03
C LEU A 245 -14.69 16.18 19.04
N LEU A 246 -13.52 16.67 18.59
CA LEU A 246 -12.55 17.40 19.40
C LEU A 246 -12.67 18.93 19.23
N ASP A 247 -13.79 19.40 18.67
CA ASP A 247 -14.08 20.82 18.40
C ASP A 247 -13.04 21.49 17.49
N ARG A 248 -12.61 20.77 16.45
CA ARG A 248 -11.68 21.24 15.42
C ARG A 248 -12.30 21.14 14.04
N GLN A 249 -11.90 22.07 13.18
CA GLN A 249 -12.35 22.16 11.79
C GLN A 249 -11.20 21.91 10.79
N ARG A 250 -10.11 21.29 11.27
CA ARG A 250 -8.95 20.98 10.45
C ARG A 250 -8.25 19.70 10.85
N THR A 251 -7.63 19.05 9.88
CA THR A 251 -6.72 17.92 10.09
C THR A 251 -5.44 18.08 9.29
N PHE A 252 -4.39 17.39 9.74
CA PHE A 252 -3.08 17.45 9.12
C PHE A 252 -2.61 16.09 8.65
N PHE A 253 -2.14 16.07 7.42
CA PHE A 253 -1.23 15.05 6.91
C PHE A 253 0.21 15.53 7.06
N PHE A 254 1.11 14.58 7.23
CA PHE A 254 2.54 14.78 7.11
C PHE A 254 3.07 13.71 6.16
N GLU A 255 3.20 14.08 4.90
CA GLU A 255 3.87 13.30 3.85
C GLU A 255 4.80 14.26 3.11
N ASN A 256 6.06 13.88 2.96
CA ASN A 256 7.06 14.68 2.25
C ASN A 256 6.58 15.04 0.83
N GLY A 257 7.03 16.19 0.33
CA GLY A 257 6.60 16.75 -0.92
C GLY A 257 6.85 15.84 -2.11
N VAL A 258 7.97 15.12 -2.16
CA VAL A 258 8.32 14.27 -3.31
C VAL A 258 7.31 13.14 -3.48
N VAL A 259 6.95 12.47 -2.38
CA VAL A 259 5.93 11.40 -2.38
C VAL A 259 4.51 11.96 -2.48
N SER A 260 4.24 13.15 -1.93
CA SER A 260 2.94 13.82 -2.02
C SER A 260 2.61 14.25 -3.45
N LEU A 261 3.56 14.87 -4.14
CA LEU A 261 3.45 15.29 -5.54
C LEU A 261 3.54 14.10 -6.50
N ASN A 262 4.32 13.08 -6.14
CA ASN A 262 4.46 11.80 -6.82
C ASN A 262 4.68 11.90 -8.33
N LEU A 263 5.63 12.74 -8.76
CA LEU A 263 6.02 12.81 -10.17
C LEU A 263 6.64 11.46 -10.60
N PRO A 264 6.28 10.94 -11.80
CA PRO A 264 6.63 9.58 -12.18
C PRO A 264 8.15 9.42 -12.35
N PRO A 265 8.82 8.55 -11.57
CA PRO A 265 10.26 8.34 -11.72
C PRO A 265 10.60 7.61 -13.04
N VAL A 266 9.63 6.93 -13.65
CA VAL A 266 9.71 6.38 -15.02
C VAL A 266 8.34 6.51 -15.68
N GLY A 267 8.31 6.65 -17.01
CA GLY A 267 7.08 6.83 -17.78
C GLY A 267 6.06 5.68 -17.70
N GLN A 268 6.40 4.57 -17.05
CA GLN A 268 5.49 3.44 -16.81
C GLN A 268 4.69 3.56 -15.50
N VAL A 269 5.03 4.51 -14.61
CA VAL A 269 4.28 4.82 -13.39
C VAL A 269 3.17 5.82 -13.74
N VAL A 270 2.13 5.32 -14.41
CA VAL A 270 0.99 6.13 -14.88
C VAL A 270 -0.32 5.62 -14.30
N GLY A 271 -1.35 6.48 -14.33
CA GLY A 271 -2.70 6.12 -13.89
C GLY A 271 -2.73 5.52 -12.47
N ALA A 272 -3.48 4.42 -12.30
CA ALA A 272 -3.64 3.75 -11.01
C ALA A 272 -2.35 3.07 -10.48
N ARG A 273 -1.20 3.20 -11.16
CA ARG A 273 0.11 2.77 -10.62
C ARG A 273 0.74 3.85 -9.75
N ALA A 274 0.36 5.13 -9.93
CA ALA A 274 0.81 6.24 -9.11
C ALA A 274 -0.08 6.39 -7.86
N THR A 275 0.52 6.44 -6.67
CA THR A 275 -0.19 6.80 -5.43
C THR A 275 -0.56 8.29 -5.43
N ARG A 276 -1.75 8.64 -4.94
CA ARG A 276 -2.23 10.05 -4.85
C ARG A 276 -2.76 10.41 -3.46
N THR A 277 -2.29 9.67 -2.45
CA THR A 277 -2.76 9.70 -1.04
C THR A 277 -2.90 11.12 -0.49
N THR A 278 -1.85 11.93 -0.64
CA THR A 278 -1.78 13.32 -0.19
C THR A 278 -1.53 14.28 -1.35
N HIS A 279 -1.86 13.87 -2.58
CA HIS A 279 -1.66 14.72 -3.75
C HIS A 279 -2.49 16.01 -3.61
N PRO A 280 -1.96 17.21 -3.96
CA PRO A 280 -2.65 18.47 -3.73
C PRO A 280 -4.07 18.54 -4.32
N GLN A 281 -4.27 18.02 -5.54
CA GLN A 281 -5.61 17.90 -6.14
C GLN A 281 -6.56 17.01 -5.32
N ALA A 282 -6.07 15.88 -4.76
CA ALA A 282 -6.88 15.00 -3.93
C ALA A 282 -7.23 15.65 -2.59
N VAL A 283 -6.26 16.30 -1.94
CA VAL A 283 -6.47 17.04 -0.68
C VAL A 283 -7.46 18.20 -0.89
N ALA A 284 -7.36 18.92 -2.01
CA ALA A 284 -8.33 19.94 -2.39
C ALA A 284 -9.74 19.35 -2.60
N GLY A 285 -9.84 18.19 -3.25
CA GLY A 285 -11.09 17.43 -3.39
C GLY A 285 -11.70 17.06 -2.03
N PHE A 286 -10.89 16.55 -1.10
CA PHE A 286 -11.35 16.25 0.27
C PHE A 286 -11.89 17.47 0.99
N ARG A 287 -11.18 18.61 0.93
CA ARG A 287 -11.66 19.88 1.52
C ARG A 287 -13.01 20.30 0.94
N ARG A 288 -13.19 20.19 -0.38
CA ARG A 288 -14.46 20.51 -1.06
C ARG A 288 -15.59 19.58 -0.61
N ILE A 289 -15.35 18.27 -0.58
CA ILE A 289 -16.35 17.27 -0.12
C ILE A 289 -16.75 17.58 1.31
N LEU A 290 -15.77 17.67 2.21
CA LEU A 290 -16.02 17.86 3.65
C LEU A 290 -16.71 19.19 3.91
N SER A 291 -16.27 20.29 3.28
CA SER A 291 -16.91 21.59 3.49
C SER A 291 -18.36 21.60 2.99
N ALA A 292 -18.64 20.95 1.86
CA ALA A 292 -19.98 20.88 1.30
C ALA A 292 -20.92 20.00 2.15
N VAL A 293 -20.49 18.82 2.57
CA VAL A 293 -21.36 17.93 3.36
C VAL A 293 -21.51 18.40 4.79
N LEU A 294 -20.48 18.97 5.40
CA LEU A 294 -20.52 19.42 6.79
C LEU A 294 -21.14 20.82 6.98
N ASP A 295 -21.49 21.50 5.89
CA ASP A 295 -22.04 22.87 5.86
C ASP A 295 -21.21 23.89 6.66
N GLN A 296 -19.90 23.68 6.69
CA GLN A 296 -18.95 24.50 7.42
C GLN A 296 -17.59 24.37 6.73
N ALA A 297 -16.77 25.43 6.75
CA ALA A 297 -15.42 25.34 6.21
C ALA A 297 -14.63 24.27 6.99
N PHE A 298 -14.06 23.30 6.25
CA PHE A 298 -13.22 22.26 6.81
C PHE A 298 -11.90 22.18 6.04
N ASP A 299 -10.78 22.29 6.75
CA ASP A 299 -9.45 22.28 6.13
C ASP A 299 -8.73 20.94 6.31
N ILE A 300 -7.98 20.57 5.28
CA ILE A 300 -7.04 19.46 5.30
C ILE A 300 -5.76 19.97 4.68
N SER A 301 -4.69 19.91 5.46
CA SER A 301 -3.40 20.46 5.07
C SER A 301 -2.30 19.39 5.17
N ASN A 302 -1.41 19.34 4.17
CA ASN A 302 -0.15 18.59 4.25
C ASN A 302 0.98 19.58 4.53
N LEU A 303 1.46 19.64 5.78
CA LEU A 303 2.50 20.61 6.16
C LEU A 303 3.87 20.28 5.56
N TYR A 304 4.05 19.05 5.07
CA TYR A 304 5.30 18.58 4.49
C TYR A 304 5.35 18.61 2.97
N ALA A 305 4.39 19.28 2.33
CA ALA A 305 4.31 19.40 0.87
C ALA A 305 5.58 19.99 0.21
N TRP A 306 6.39 20.75 0.96
CA TRP A 306 7.60 21.42 0.45
C TRP A 306 8.92 20.92 1.04
N ILE A 307 8.90 19.82 1.79
CA ILE A 307 10.11 19.22 2.35
C ILE A 307 10.40 17.85 1.77
N THR A 308 11.69 17.50 1.68
CA THR A 308 12.18 16.20 1.26
C THR A 308 12.17 15.21 2.43
N LYS A 309 12.22 13.90 2.14
CA LYS A 309 12.30 12.90 3.21
C LYS A 309 13.60 12.98 4.04
N ALA A 310 14.70 13.49 3.47
CA ALA A 310 15.92 13.74 4.24
C ALA A 310 15.68 14.84 5.30
N GLU A 311 14.99 15.92 4.92
CA GLU A 311 14.62 17.00 5.85
C GLU A 311 13.58 16.54 6.88
N VAL A 312 12.67 15.62 6.54
CA VAL A 312 11.77 14.96 7.50
C VAL A 312 12.59 14.29 8.62
N ILE A 313 13.67 13.60 8.27
CA ILE A 313 14.54 12.92 9.25
C ILE A 313 15.27 13.96 10.11
N GLU A 314 15.76 15.05 9.51
CA GLU A 314 16.36 16.16 10.25
C GLU A 314 15.41 16.75 11.30
N ARG A 315 14.10 16.85 11.00
CA ARG A 315 13.09 17.29 11.99
C ARG A 315 12.97 16.33 13.18
N ILE A 316 13.06 15.02 12.95
CA ILE A 316 13.07 14.02 14.03
C ILE A 316 14.30 14.21 14.93
N VAL A 317 15.47 14.42 14.31
CA VAL A 317 16.74 14.64 15.02
C VAL A 317 16.69 15.92 15.85
N GLN A 318 16.24 17.03 15.24
CA GLN A 318 16.07 18.32 15.92
C GLN A 318 15.08 18.23 17.09
N GLY A 319 14.07 17.36 16.98
CA GLY A 319 13.11 17.08 18.05
C GLY A 319 13.64 16.16 19.16
N GLY A 320 14.90 15.71 19.11
CA GLY A 320 15.49 14.80 20.10
C GLY A 320 14.90 13.38 20.06
N CYS A 321 14.45 12.94 18.88
CA CYS A 321 13.78 11.65 18.68
C CYS A 321 14.48 10.74 17.67
N ALA A 322 15.77 10.98 17.40
CA ALA A 322 16.56 10.20 16.44
C ALA A 322 16.53 8.69 16.74
N ASP A 323 16.63 8.30 18.01
CA ASP A 323 16.60 6.91 18.48
C ASP A 323 15.28 6.18 18.20
N LEU A 324 14.20 6.91 17.90
CA LEU A 324 12.89 6.34 17.56
C LEU A 324 12.73 6.05 16.06
N ILE A 325 13.67 6.48 15.21
CA ILE A 325 13.64 6.27 13.76
C ILE A 325 13.50 4.78 13.42
N ARG A 326 14.28 3.90 14.05
CA ARG A 326 14.23 2.43 13.84
C ARG A 326 12.88 1.79 14.18
N HIS A 327 12.04 2.46 14.96
CA HIS A 327 10.74 1.97 15.38
C HIS A 327 9.60 2.39 14.44
N THR A 328 9.86 3.31 13.52
CA THR A 328 8.89 3.72 12.49
C THR A 328 8.77 2.68 11.37
N ARG A 329 7.64 2.67 10.64
CA ARG A 329 7.33 1.69 9.59
C ARG A 329 6.89 2.36 8.29
N SER A 330 7.79 2.42 7.32
CA SER A 330 7.51 2.95 5.97
C SER A 330 7.20 1.88 4.92
N CYS A 331 7.54 0.61 5.16
CA CYS A 331 7.44 -0.43 4.14
C CYS A 331 5.97 -0.75 3.80
N THR A 332 5.65 -0.85 2.49
CA THR A 332 4.30 -1.17 2.02
C THR A 332 4.02 -2.67 1.95
N ARG A 333 5.06 -3.51 1.99
CA ARG A 333 4.95 -4.99 1.98
C ARG A 333 4.80 -5.53 3.40
N VAL A 334 3.70 -5.18 4.06
CA VAL A 334 3.46 -5.51 5.49
C VAL A 334 3.55 -7.02 5.76
N HIS A 335 3.10 -7.85 4.81
CA HIS A 335 3.17 -9.32 4.93
C HIS A 335 4.62 -9.83 4.97
N ALA A 336 5.54 -9.19 4.24
CA ALA A 336 6.95 -9.58 4.17
C ALA A 336 7.81 -9.08 5.35
N MET A 337 7.26 -8.24 6.24
CA MET A 337 7.99 -7.72 7.40
C MET A 337 8.25 -8.82 8.44
N THR A 338 9.45 -8.86 9.01
CA THR A 338 9.76 -9.70 10.19
C THR A 338 10.29 -8.84 11.34
N ARG A 339 10.53 -9.43 12.51
CA ARG A 339 11.18 -8.72 13.63
C ARG A 339 12.60 -8.28 13.29
N LEU A 340 13.32 -9.11 12.52
CA LEU A 340 14.68 -8.81 12.07
C LEU A 340 14.68 -7.82 10.90
N HIS A 341 13.75 -8.01 9.95
CA HIS A 341 13.65 -7.19 8.74
C HIS A 341 12.29 -6.45 8.70
N PRO A 342 12.12 -5.36 9.45
CA PRO A 342 10.92 -4.53 9.37
C PRO A 342 10.77 -3.82 8.01
N HIS A 343 11.85 -3.76 7.20
CA HIS A 343 11.86 -3.15 5.88
C HIS A 343 12.30 -4.17 4.82
N CYS A 344 11.61 -4.21 3.68
CA CYS A 344 11.99 -5.14 2.61
C CYS A 344 13.20 -4.67 1.78
N GLY A 345 13.55 -3.39 1.80
CA GLY A 345 14.63 -2.82 0.95
C GLY A 345 14.34 -2.76 -0.56
N GLN A 346 13.12 -3.11 -0.98
CA GLN A 346 12.77 -3.22 -2.40
C GLN A 346 11.61 -2.32 -2.83
N CYS A 347 10.60 -2.10 -1.99
CA CYS A 347 9.49 -1.23 -2.33
C CYS A 347 9.94 0.24 -2.37
N SER A 348 9.24 1.08 -3.15
CA SER A 348 9.56 2.50 -3.32
C SER A 348 9.73 3.24 -1.99
N GLN A 349 8.87 2.97 -1.01
CA GLN A 349 8.93 3.59 0.31
C GLN A 349 10.16 3.16 1.14
N CYS A 350 10.67 1.93 0.96
CA CYS A 350 11.92 1.50 1.58
C CYS A 350 13.14 2.14 0.91
N ILE A 351 13.12 2.26 -0.42
CA ILE A 351 14.19 2.89 -1.20
C ILE A 351 14.30 4.37 -0.81
N ASP A 352 13.17 5.10 -0.83
CA ASP A 352 13.11 6.51 -0.45
C ASP A 352 13.55 6.74 1.00
N ARG A 353 13.03 5.92 1.94
CA ARG A 353 13.50 5.92 3.34
C ARG A 353 15.01 5.75 3.43
N ARG A 354 15.57 4.71 2.81
CA ARG A 354 16.98 4.35 3.01
C ARG A 354 17.91 5.40 2.41
N PHE A 355 17.58 5.93 1.24
CA PHE A 355 18.30 7.08 0.69
C PHE A 355 18.24 8.31 1.61
N ALA A 356 17.06 8.62 2.15
CA ALA A 356 16.90 9.77 3.02
C ALA A 356 17.68 9.65 4.34
N ILE A 357 17.70 8.45 4.93
CA ILE A 357 18.48 8.15 6.15
C ILE A 357 19.97 8.36 5.94
N LEU A 358 20.50 7.80 4.85
CA LEU A 358 21.92 7.95 4.50
C LEU A 358 22.24 9.41 4.16
N ALA A 359 21.34 10.12 3.52
CA ALA A 359 21.52 11.54 3.20
C ALA A 359 21.54 12.44 4.45
N ALA A 360 20.79 12.07 5.49
CA ALA A 360 20.72 12.76 6.77
C ALA A 360 21.80 12.30 7.78
N GLY A 361 22.65 11.33 7.41
CA GLY A 361 23.69 10.77 8.29
C GLY A 361 23.13 10.07 9.53
N GLN A 362 21.97 9.41 9.39
CA GLN A 362 21.27 8.72 10.50
C GLN A 362 21.32 7.19 10.37
N GLU A 363 22.32 6.63 9.70
CA GLU A 363 22.44 5.18 9.49
C GLU A 363 22.56 4.36 10.78
N GLN A 364 23.02 4.97 11.88
CA GLN A 364 23.09 4.32 13.19
C GLN A 364 21.69 4.10 13.79
N GLU A 365 20.75 5.01 13.49
CA GLU A 365 19.38 4.97 13.99
C GLU A 365 18.43 4.19 13.08
N ASP A 366 18.92 3.71 11.95
CA ASP A 366 18.21 2.84 11.01
C ASP A 366 19.23 1.95 10.29
N PRO A 367 19.73 0.90 10.94
CA PRO A 367 20.86 0.12 10.44
C PRO A 367 20.49 -0.71 9.19
N ALA A 368 21.51 -1.06 8.39
CA ALA A 368 21.32 -1.78 7.12
C ALA A 368 20.67 -3.16 7.31
N ASP A 369 20.98 -3.84 8.41
CA ASP A 369 20.45 -5.15 8.79
C ASP A 369 18.94 -5.16 9.07
N ALA A 370 18.32 -3.99 9.28
CA ALA A 370 16.86 -3.86 9.37
C ALA A 370 16.16 -4.03 8.00
N TYR A 371 16.93 -4.13 6.92
CA TYR A 371 16.45 -4.31 5.56
C TYR A 371 16.74 -5.72 5.06
N LYS A 372 15.73 -6.39 4.48
CA LYS A 372 15.92 -7.72 3.85
C LYS A 372 16.88 -7.67 2.66
N VAL A 373 16.93 -6.54 1.97
CA VAL A 373 17.81 -6.28 0.82
C VAL A 373 18.47 -4.94 1.06
N ASP A 374 19.79 -4.93 1.22
CA ASP A 374 20.56 -3.69 1.30
C ASP A 374 20.31 -2.82 0.05
N LEU A 375 20.30 -1.51 0.25
CA LEU A 375 19.99 -0.57 -0.82
C LEU A 375 21.02 -0.65 -1.97
N LEU A 376 22.30 -0.71 -1.64
CA LEU A 376 23.40 -0.49 -2.56
C LEU A 376 24.11 -1.79 -2.96
N LEU A 377 24.29 -2.71 -2.01
CA LEU A 377 25.23 -3.82 -2.11
C LEU A 377 24.59 -5.18 -2.41
N ASP A 378 23.34 -5.40 -2.03
CA ASP A 378 22.67 -6.68 -2.25
C ASP A 378 22.14 -6.82 -3.69
N SER A 379 22.17 -8.06 -4.17
CA SER A 379 21.66 -8.49 -5.48
C SER A 379 20.19 -8.17 -5.68
N ARG A 380 19.86 -7.68 -6.89
CA ARG A 380 18.49 -7.43 -7.34
C ARG A 380 18.27 -8.11 -8.69
N GLY A 381 17.63 -9.27 -8.63
CA GLY A 381 17.22 -10.03 -9.81
C GLY A 381 16.34 -9.20 -10.77
N PRO A 382 16.26 -9.57 -12.06
CA PRO A 382 15.41 -8.90 -13.04
C PRO A 382 13.97 -8.80 -12.56
N GLY A 383 13.35 -7.63 -12.70
CA GLY A 383 11.96 -7.41 -12.32
C GLY A 383 11.66 -5.99 -11.84
N PRO A 384 10.43 -5.75 -11.36
CA PRO A 384 9.95 -4.42 -10.98
C PRO A 384 10.76 -3.81 -9.83
N ASP A 385 11.29 -4.62 -8.92
CA ASP A 385 12.06 -4.13 -7.76
C ASP A 385 13.43 -3.59 -8.17
N ARG A 386 14.08 -4.24 -9.14
CA ARG A 386 15.32 -3.74 -9.74
C ARG A 386 15.07 -2.46 -10.52
N GLU A 387 14.02 -2.45 -11.34
CA GLU A 387 13.70 -1.27 -12.15
C GLU A 387 13.30 -0.08 -11.27
N MET A 388 12.57 -0.29 -10.18
CA MET A 388 12.26 0.76 -9.22
C MET A 388 13.53 1.41 -8.64
N ALA A 389 14.51 0.61 -8.21
CA ALA A 389 15.76 1.12 -7.66
C ALA A 389 16.60 1.87 -8.71
N LEU A 390 16.67 1.35 -9.95
CA LEU A 390 17.37 2.00 -11.06
C LEU A 390 16.70 3.30 -11.48
N ALA A 391 15.38 3.27 -11.67
CA ALA A 391 14.55 4.43 -11.97
C ALA A 391 14.76 5.56 -10.97
N TYR A 392 14.80 5.23 -9.69
CA TYR A 392 14.98 6.18 -8.60
C TYR A 392 16.30 6.96 -8.74
N ILE A 393 17.42 6.28 -8.97
CA ILE A 393 18.74 6.92 -9.16
C ILE A 393 18.81 7.64 -10.51
N ARG A 394 18.35 7.02 -11.59
CA ARG A 394 18.40 7.61 -12.94
C ARG A 394 17.64 8.93 -12.97
N SER A 395 16.45 8.97 -12.38
CA SER A 395 15.64 10.19 -12.32
C SER A 395 16.25 11.27 -11.45
N ALA A 396 16.78 10.92 -10.27
CA ALA A 396 17.56 11.86 -9.46
C ALA A 396 18.76 12.42 -10.25
N SER A 397 19.55 11.55 -10.89
CA SER A 397 20.69 11.98 -11.70
C SER A 397 20.27 12.87 -12.87
N LYS A 398 19.14 12.61 -13.52
CA LYS A 398 18.63 13.44 -14.61
C LYS A 398 18.19 14.81 -14.09
N ILE A 399 17.35 14.85 -13.05
CA ILE A 399 16.86 16.09 -12.42
C ILE A 399 18.01 16.97 -11.92
N SER A 400 19.09 16.35 -11.38
CA SER A 400 20.28 17.07 -10.92
C SER A 400 21.02 17.85 -12.03
N ARG A 401 20.68 17.63 -13.30
CA ARG A 401 21.28 18.29 -14.47
C ARG A 401 20.27 19.04 -15.34
N MET A 402 18.98 18.97 -15.03
CA MET A 402 17.93 19.64 -15.80
C MET A 402 17.88 21.13 -15.48
N SER A 403 17.65 21.94 -16.53
CA SER A 403 17.11 23.28 -16.36
C SER A 403 15.67 23.23 -15.83
N GLU A 404 15.15 24.35 -15.33
CA GLU A 404 13.74 24.45 -14.92
C GLU A 404 12.78 24.16 -16.08
N VAL A 405 13.09 24.65 -17.29
CA VAL A 405 12.28 24.44 -18.50
C VAL A 405 12.25 22.96 -18.90
N ASP A 406 13.39 22.28 -18.87
CA ASP A 406 13.47 20.85 -19.19
C ASP A 406 12.69 20.01 -18.17
N PHE A 407 12.73 20.41 -16.90
CA PHE A 407 11.99 19.74 -15.84
C PHE A 407 10.48 19.77 -16.11
N PHE A 408 9.90 20.93 -16.42
CA PHE A 408 8.47 21.05 -16.71
C PHE A 408 8.07 20.41 -18.04
N THR A 409 8.97 20.39 -19.02
CA THR A 409 8.75 19.68 -20.29
C THR A 409 8.67 18.17 -20.07
N GLN A 410 9.50 17.64 -19.17
CA GLN A 410 9.50 16.21 -18.87
C GLN A 410 8.36 15.81 -17.92
N PHE A 411 8.07 16.60 -16.90
CA PHE A 411 7.09 16.30 -15.86
C PHE A 411 5.83 17.16 -16.04
N GLY A 412 5.10 16.92 -17.13
CA GLY A 412 3.86 17.63 -17.45
C GLY A 412 2.76 17.46 -16.39
N GLU A 413 2.85 16.43 -15.55
CA GLU A 413 1.95 16.17 -14.41
C GLU A 413 1.95 17.32 -13.38
N THR A 414 3.01 18.13 -13.35
CA THR A 414 3.09 19.35 -12.53
C THR A 414 1.94 20.32 -12.80
N SER A 415 1.36 20.32 -14.01
CA SER A 415 0.16 21.09 -14.34
C SER A 415 -1.05 20.75 -13.45
N ARG A 416 -1.13 19.52 -12.93
CA ARG A 416 -2.18 19.05 -12.01
C ARG A 416 -1.90 19.43 -10.54
N ILE A 417 -0.79 20.12 -10.28
CA ILE A 417 -0.32 20.45 -8.93
C ILE A 417 -0.40 21.96 -8.70
N VAL A 418 0.07 22.75 -9.67
CA VAL A 418 0.32 24.18 -9.52
C VAL A 418 -0.92 25.01 -9.14
N SER A 419 -2.13 24.54 -9.45
CA SER A 419 -3.40 25.22 -9.18
C SER A 419 -4.02 24.87 -7.82
N HIS A 420 -3.37 24.04 -7.01
CA HIS A 420 -3.95 23.52 -5.76
C HIS A 420 -3.27 24.02 -4.47
N PHE A 421 -2.44 25.05 -4.59
CA PHE A 421 -1.84 25.76 -3.46
C PHE A 421 -2.33 27.21 -3.42
N ASP A 422 -2.36 27.80 -2.23
CA ASP A 422 -2.75 29.20 -2.00
C ASP A 422 -1.56 30.15 -2.25
N GLU A 423 -0.91 30.00 -3.40
CA GLU A 423 0.25 30.76 -3.85
C GLU A 423 0.18 30.94 -5.37
N PRO A 424 0.81 31.99 -5.96
CA PRO A 424 0.84 32.15 -7.41
C PRO A 424 1.46 30.94 -8.12
N THR A 425 0.87 30.51 -9.24
CA THR A 425 1.29 29.34 -10.04
C THR A 425 2.80 29.30 -10.31
N GLU A 426 3.42 30.44 -10.64
CA GLU A 426 4.86 30.56 -10.89
C GLU A 426 5.70 30.26 -9.62
N THR A 427 5.24 30.73 -8.46
CA THR A 427 5.90 30.45 -7.17
C THR A 427 5.79 28.97 -6.82
N VAL A 428 4.61 28.38 -7.03
CA VAL A 428 4.37 26.96 -6.80
C VAL A 428 5.23 26.11 -7.73
N ALA A 429 5.29 26.44 -9.02
CA ALA A 429 6.15 25.77 -10.00
C ALA A 429 7.61 25.78 -9.53
N ARG A 430 8.15 26.97 -9.21
CA ARG A 430 9.53 27.08 -8.75
C ARG A 430 9.79 26.25 -7.47
N ARG A 431 8.86 26.22 -6.51
CA ARG A 431 8.96 25.37 -5.31
C ARG A 431 8.98 23.88 -5.64
N ILE A 432 8.18 23.43 -6.61
CA ILE A 432 8.20 22.04 -7.09
C ILE A 432 9.59 21.72 -7.65
N TYR A 433 10.14 22.57 -8.52
CA TYR A 433 11.47 22.37 -9.09
C TYR A 433 12.55 22.33 -8.00
N GLU A 434 12.56 23.29 -7.09
CA GLU A 434 13.53 23.39 -5.97
C GLU A 434 13.45 22.17 -5.04
N LEU A 435 12.25 21.68 -4.73
CA LEU A 435 12.04 20.45 -3.95
C LEU A 435 12.68 19.23 -4.61
N HIS A 436 12.41 19.01 -5.89
CA HIS A 436 12.95 17.85 -6.62
C HIS A 436 14.46 17.98 -6.84
N ARG A 437 14.98 19.19 -7.00
CA ARG A 437 16.42 19.48 -7.04
C ARG A 437 17.12 19.10 -5.73
N ARG A 438 16.57 19.49 -4.58
CA ARG A 438 17.12 19.14 -3.26
C ARG A 438 17.09 17.62 -3.03
N HIS A 439 15.96 16.99 -3.37
CA HIS A 439 15.82 15.53 -3.29
C HIS A 439 16.84 14.81 -4.19
N ALA A 440 16.93 15.19 -5.46
CA ALA A 440 17.87 14.62 -6.41
C ALA A 440 19.32 14.77 -5.93
N ALA A 441 19.68 15.95 -5.40
CA ALA A 441 21.00 16.18 -4.84
C ALA A 441 21.29 15.23 -3.65
N ALA A 442 20.33 15.00 -2.76
CA ALA A 442 20.48 14.07 -1.64
C ALA A 442 20.72 12.63 -2.12
N VAL A 443 19.90 12.15 -3.07
CA VAL A 443 20.05 10.80 -3.66
C VAL A 443 21.40 10.64 -4.36
N CYS A 444 21.81 11.62 -5.17
CA CYS A 444 23.11 11.60 -5.85
C CYS A 444 24.29 11.59 -4.86
N ARG A 445 24.23 12.39 -3.78
CA ARG A 445 25.28 12.39 -2.74
C ARG A 445 25.44 11.01 -2.10
N VAL A 446 24.33 10.38 -1.70
CA VAL A 446 24.36 9.03 -1.12
C VAL A 446 24.94 8.02 -2.10
N PHE A 447 24.51 8.07 -3.36
CA PHE A 447 25.03 7.15 -4.37
C PHE A 447 26.54 7.34 -4.61
N TYR A 448 27.02 8.59 -4.71
CA TYR A 448 28.45 8.87 -4.89
C TYR A 448 29.28 8.43 -3.68
N ALA A 449 28.81 8.71 -2.46
CA ALA A 449 29.45 8.22 -1.25
C ALA A 449 29.52 6.67 -1.22
N GLY A 450 28.46 6.00 -1.67
CA GLY A 450 28.43 4.54 -1.83
C GLY A 450 29.47 4.03 -2.84
N VAL A 451 29.62 4.70 -3.98
CA VAL A 451 30.67 4.38 -4.97
C VAL A 451 32.06 4.60 -4.37
N ASP A 452 32.30 5.72 -3.71
CA ASP A 452 33.60 6.04 -3.12
C ASP A 452 34.01 5.03 -2.03
N ALA A 453 33.05 4.64 -1.19
CA ALA A 453 33.25 3.66 -0.13
C ALA A 453 33.56 2.24 -0.68
N ASN A 454 33.04 1.90 -1.86
CA ASN A 454 33.17 0.56 -2.47
C ASN A 454 34.05 0.57 -3.73
N LYS A 455 34.87 1.61 -3.94
CA LYS A 455 35.62 1.80 -5.19
C LYS A 455 36.56 0.63 -5.53
N ALA A 456 37.20 0.04 -4.52
CA ALA A 456 38.10 -1.10 -4.72
C ALA A 456 37.32 -2.33 -5.17
N ASP A 457 36.17 -2.59 -4.52
CA ASP A 457 35.34 -3.75 -4.81
C ASP A 457 34.66 -3.66 -6.18
N ILE A 458 34.28 -2.43 -6.59
CA ILE A 458 33.80 -2.12 -7.94
C ILE A 458 34.90 -2.38 -8.99
N LEU A 459 36.11 -1.85 -8.79
CA LEU A 459 37.21 -2.01 -9.73
C LEU A 459 37.65 -3.48 -9.86
N ASN A 460 37.59 -4.24 -8.77
CA ASN A 460 37.95 -5.65 -8.74
C ASN A 460 36.80 -6.57 -9.22
N GLY A 461 35.60 -6.03 -9.49
CA GLY A 461 34.43 -6.83 -9.90
C GLY A 461 33.95 -7.80 -8.81
N SER A 462 34.18 -7.47 -7.54
CA SER A 462 33.87 -8.34 -6.40
C SER A 462 32.47 -8.12 -5.82
N LEU A 463 31.83 -7.00 -6.13
CA LEU A 463 30.43 -6.77 -5.82
C LEU A 463 29.52 -7.66 -6.68
N PRO A 464 28.33 -8.06 -6.17
CA PRO A 464 27.37 -8.77 -7.00
C PRO A 464 27.04 -7.97 -8.28
N PRO A 465 27.02 -8.61 -9.46
CA PRO A 465 26.84 -7.90 -10.73
C PRO A 465 25.46 -7.24 -10.88
N ASP A 466 24.48 -7.73 -10.12
CA ASP A 466 23.10 -7.25 -10.08
C ASP A 466 22.78 -6.43 -8.82
N CYS A 467 23.77 -6.02 -8.04
CA CYS A 467 23.56 -5.01 -7.00
C CYS A 467 23.41 -3.60 -7.60
N LEU A 468 22.85 -2.67 -6.83
CA LEU A 468 22.51 -1.35 -7.35
C LEU A 468 23.74 -0.53 -7.76
N LEU A 469 24.85 -0.62 -7.03
CA LEU A 469 26.11 0.04 -7.42
C LEU A 469 26.64 -0.49 -8.75
N SER A 470 26.78 -1.81 -8.89
CA SER A 470 27.27 -2.47 -10.10
C SER A 470 26.38 -2.15 -11.31
N LEU A 471 25.05 -2.21 -11.15
CA LEU A 471 24.12 -1.94 -12.24
C LEU A 471 24.20 -0.50 -12.76
N VAL A 472 24.32 0.49 -11.87
CA VAL A 472 24.37 1.91 -12.28
C VAL A 472 25.74 2.29 -12.82
N VAL A 473 26.83 1.76 -12.26
CA VAL A 473 28.19 2.02 -12.75
C VAL A 473 28.43 1.31 -14.08
N GLY A 474 28.06 0.03 -14.18
CA GLY A 474 28.24 -0.78 -15.40
C GLY A 474 27.47 -0.27 -16.60
N GLN A 475 26.28 0.32 -16.38
CA GLN A 475 25.48 0.94 -17.45
C GLN A 475 26.06 2.24 -18.03
N ARG A 476 27.05 2.86 -17.39
CA ARG A 476 27.73 4.04 -17.97
C ARG A 476 28.71 3.66 -19.08
N SER A 477 29.08 2.38 -19.19
CA SER A 477 29.99 1.86 -20.22
C SER A 477 29.26 1.52 -21.52
N GLU A 478 27.97 1.16 -21.44
CA GLU A 478 27.12 0.94 -22.60
C GLU A 478 26.35 2.23 -22.89
N GLY A 479 26.81 2.98 -23.89
CA GLY A 479 26.11 4.18 -24.36
C GLY A 479 24.61 3.92 -24.51
N THR A 480 23.81 4.92 -24.13
CA THR A 480 22.35 4.94 -24.30
C THR A 480 21.97 4.72 -25.78
N SER A 481 21.94 3.47 -26.21
CA SER A 481 21.04 3.04 -27.24
C SER A 481 19.73 2.71 -26.54
N TYR A 482 18.66 3.34 -26.97
CA TYR A 482 17.36 2.68 -26.85
C TYR A 482 17.55 1.27 -27.40
N PRO A 483 17.17 0.20 -26.69
CA PRO A 483 17.16 -1.11 -27.30
C PRO A 483 16.33 -0.96 -28.58
N ALA A 484 16.97 -1.21 -29.73
CA ALA A 484 16.27 -1.32 -30.99
C ALA A 484 15.06 -2.25 -30.76
N PRO A 485 13.88 -1.94 -31.35
CA PRO A 485 12.71 -2.81 -31.21
C PRO A 485 13.17 -4.24 -31.43
N ALA A 486 12.95 -5.08 -30.42
CA ALA A 486 13.55 -6.41 -30.33
C ALA A 486 13.46 -7.10 -31.69
N THR A 487 14.61 -7.25 -32.35
CA THR A 487 14.73 -8.06 -33.56
C THR A 487 14.48 -9.49 -33.16
N ALA A 488 13.21 -9.91 -33.32
CA ALA A 488 12.66 -11.18 -32.90
C ALA A 488 12.90 -11.50 -31.40
N PRO A 489 11.98 -12.21 -30.73
CA PRO A 489 12.29 -12.72 -29.41
C PRO A 489 13.57 -13.55 -29.49
N ARG A 490 14.60 -13.16 -28.74
CA ARG A 490 15.65 -14.10 -28.35
C ARG A 490 14.91 -15.28 -27.71
N ILE A 491 14.96 -16.41 -28.38
CA ILE A 491 14.47 -17.68 -27.86
C ILE A 491 15.15 -17.82 -26.48
N PRO A 492 14.39 -17.84 -25.38
CA PRO A 492 14.96 -18.11 -24.07
C PRO A 492 15.81 -19.38 -24.17
N GLU A 493 16.97 -19.42 -23.51
CA GLU A 493 17.58 -20.70 -23.16
C GLU A 493 16.46 -21.61 -22.66
N ALA A 494 16.41 -22.83 -23.22
CA ALA A 494 15.26 -23.71 -23.08
C ALA A 494 14.78 -23.71 -21.62
N PRO A 495 13.49 -23.43 -21.36
CA PRO A 495 12.97 -23.45 -20.01
C PRO A 495 13.38 -24.78 -19.35
N PRO A 496 13.71 -24.78 -18.04
CA PRO A 496 13.96 -26.02 -17.33
C PRO A 496 12.84 -27.01 -17.67
N PRO A 497 13.16 -28.30 -17.88
CA PRO A 497 12.23 -29.26 -18.48
C PRO A 497 10.86 -29.19 -17.80
N GLU A 498 9.84 -28.82 -18.58
CA GLU A 498 8.49 -28.58 -18.08
C GLU A 498 7.92 -29.89 -17.50
N ILE A 499 7.61 -29.90 -16.20
CA ILE A 499 6.97 -31.05 -15.56
C ILE A 499 5.48 -30.95 -15.82
N ARG A 500 4.98 -31.71 -16.80
CA ARG A 500 3.54 -31.80 -17.05
C ARG A 500 2.89 -32.88 -16.21
N MET A 501 1.82 -32.50 -15.52
CA MET A 501 1.01 -33.43 -14.73
C MET A 501 -0.49 -33.24 -14.99
N SER A 502 -1.23 -34.34 -14.96
CA SER A 502 -2.68 -34.39 -15.01
C SER A 502 -3.20 -34.88 -13.67
N ILE A 503 -4.29 -34.29 -13.19
CA ILE A 503 -4.86 -34.59 -11.88
C ILE A 503 -6.26 -35.17 -12.09
N ASP A 504 -6.44 -36.42 -11.68
CA ASP A 504 -7.70 -37.15 -11.74
C ASP A 504 -8.28 -37.25 -10.32
N GLU A 505 -9.13 -36.29 -9.98
CA GLU A 505 -9.74 -36.14 -8.65
C GLU A 505 -10.65 -37.32 -8.32
N ASP A 506 -11.42 -37.80 -9.30
CA ASP A 506 -12.32 -38.95 -9.16
C ASP A 506 -11.53 -40.25 -8.94
N GLY A 507 -10.45 -40.43 -9.70
CA GLY A 507 -9.55 -41.59 -9.60
C GLY A 507 -8.52 -41.51 -8.47
N LYS A 508 -8.48 -40.42 -7.70
CA LYS A 508 -7.51 -40.14 -6.61
C LYS A 508 -6.05 -40.39 -7.03
N ARG A 509 -5.68 -39.93 -8.23
CA ARG A 509 -4.33 -40.09 -8.78
C ARG A 509 -3.84 -38.84 -9.49
N VAL A 510 -2.52 -38.68 -9.52
CA VAL A 510 -1.82 -37.65 -10.31
C VAL A 510 -0.90 -38.35 -11.28
N VAL A 511 -1.02 -38.04 -12.57
CA VAL A 511 -0.24 -38.66 -13.65
C VAL A 511 0.75 -37.64 -14.18
N PHE A 512 2.04 -37.93 -14.05
CA PHE A 512 3.11 -37.18 -14.68
C PHE A 512 3.33 -37.71 -16.09
N GLU A 513 3.36 -36.83 -17.08
CA GLU A 513 3.40 -37.19 -18.51
C GLU A 513 4.53 -38.20 -18.82
N ARG A 514 5.72 -38.00 -18.23
CA ARG A 514 6.90 -38.84 -18.47
C ARG A 514 7.22 -39.82 -17.33
N TRP A 515 6.67 -39.61 -16.13
CA TRP A 515 7.13 -40.31 -14.92
C TRP A 515 6.12 -41.32 -14.37
N GLY A 516 4.90 -41.36 -14.92
CA GLY A 516 3.85 -42.28 -14.49
C GLY A 516 2.98 -41.69 -13.38
N GLU A 517 2.28 -42.54 -12.63
CA GLU A 517 1.25 -42.10 -11.69
C GLU A 517 1.66 -42.18 -10.21
N ILE A 518 1.16 -41.23 -9.42
CA ILE A 518 1.15 -41.24 -7.96
C ILE A 518 -0.30 -41.44 -7.50
N LYS A 519 -0.48 -42.34 -6.52
CA LYS A 519 -1.79 -42.68 -5.92
C LYS A 519 -1.77 -42.49 -4.40
N GLY A 520 -2.95 -42.47 -3.80
CA GLY A 520 -3.13 -42.49 -2.35
C GLY A 520 -2.77 -41.15 -1.70
N THR A 521 -2.15 -41.19 -0.52
CA THR A 521 -1.95 -39.98 0.31
C THR A 521 -1.13 -38.89 -0.39
N SER A 522 -0.13 -39.27 -1.18
CA SER A 522 0.68 -38.32 -1.95
C SER A 522 -0.12 -37.64 -3.06
N ALA A 523 -1.04 -38.37 -3.71
CA ALA A 523 -1.94 -37.78 -4.70
C ALA A 523 -2.90 -36.77 -4.07
N ASN A 524 -3.47 -37.09 -2.91
CA ASN A 524 -4.35 -36.16 -2.17
C ASN A 524 -3.62 -34.86 -1.79
N LEU A 525 -2.36 -34.97 -1.35
CA LEU A 525 -1.53 -33.79 -1.05
C LEU A 525 -1.34 -32.90 -2.28
N LEU A 526 -0.99 -33.48 -3.43
CA LEU A 526 -0.82 -32.74 -4.69
C LEU A 526 -2.13 -32.10 -5.16
N MET A 527 -3.28 -32.79 -5.00
CA MET A 527 -4.60 -32.24 -5.32
C MET A 527 -4.96 -31.03 -4.46
N ALA A 528 -4.71 -31.10 -3.15
CA ALA A 528 -4.96 -29.99 -2.23
C ALA A 528 -4.11 -28.76 -2.60
N LEU A 529 -2.85 -28.96 -2.99
CA LEU A 529 -1.96 -27.90 -3.46
C LEU A 529 -2.33 -27.39 -4.86
N ALA A 530 -2.88 -28.23 -5.73
CA ALA A 530 -3.24 -27.84 -7.10
C ALA A 530 -4.45 -26.90 -7.16
N LYS A 531 -5.37 -26.97 -6.20
CA LYS A 531 -6.55 -26.09 -6.16
C LYS A 531 -6.18 -24.58 -6.14
N PRO A 532 -5.41 -24.06 -5.17
CA PRO A 532 -4.99 -22.66 -5.17
C PRO A 532 -4.12 -22.30 -6.38
N PHE A 533 -3.32 -23.24 -6.89
CA PHE A 533 -2.55 -23.04 -8.11
C PHE A 533 -3.44 -22.85 -9.36
N ARG A 534 -4.49 -23.66 -9.52
CA ARG A 534 -5.45 -23.50 -10.62
C ARG A 534 -6.25 -22.21 -10.49
N GLU A 535 -6.72 -21.89 -9.29
CA GLU A 535 -7.42 -20.63 -9.01
C GLU A 535 -6.53 -19.41 -9.34
N ALA A 536 -5.24 -19.46 -8.99
CA ALA A 536 -4.28 -18.41 -9.34
C ALA A 536 -4.03 -18.31 -10.84
N ARG A 537 -3.95 -19.45 -11.54
CA ARG A 537 -3.77 -19.51 -13.00
C ARG A 537 -5.00 -19.01 -13.74
N GLU A 538 -6.19 -19.41 -13.29
CA GLU A 538 -7.48 -18.93 -13.81
C GLU A 538 -7.69 -17.44 -13.50
N GLY A 539 -7.19 -16.98 -12.35
CA GLY A 539 -7.15 -15.56 -11.96
C GLY A 539 -5.99 -14.77 -12.56
N GLU A 540 -5.20 -15.38 -13.46
CA GLU A 540 -4.08 -14.75 -14.18
C GLU A 540 -3.05 -14.04 -13.28
N LEU A 541 -2.85 -14.56 -12.07
CA LEU A 541 -1.81 -14.04 -11.17
C LEU A 541 -0.43 -14.26 -11.79
N ALA A 542 0.55 -13.43 -11.43
CA ALA A 542 1.93 -13.72 -11.77
C ALA A 542 2.43 -14.89 -10.90
N PRO A 543 3.32 -15.78 -11.39
CA PRO A 543 3.79 -16.93 -10.62
C PRO A 543 4.29 -16.59 -9.22
N GLU A 544 4.95 -15.44 -9.04
CA GLU A 544 5.43 -14.98 -7.73
C GLU A 544 4.32 -14.56 -6.74
N ASP A 545 3.10 -14.35 -7.23
CA ASP A 545 1.93 -13.99 -6.44
C ASP A 545 0.97 -15.19 -6.24
N TYR A 546 1.40 -16.40 -6.63
CA TYR A 546 0.58 -17.59 -6.41
C TYR A 546 0.41 -17.83 -4.89
N PRO A 547 -0.82 -18.07 -4.42
CA PRO A 547 -1.10 -18.14 -3.00
C PRO A 547 -0.51 -19.42 -2.40
N TYR A 548 0.30 -19.28 -1.36
CA TYR A 548 0.75 -20.40 -0.54
C TYR A 548 -0.34 -20.80 0.45
N LEU A 549 -0.48 -22.11 0.68
CA LEU A 549 -1.27 -22.61 1.80
C LEU A 549 -0.42 -22.64 3.08
N THR A 550 -0.97 -22.09 4.16
CA THR A 550 -0.37 -22.22 5.49
C THR A 550 -0.36 -23.70 5.90
N LYS A 551 0.62 -24.11 6.71
CA LYS A 551 0.73 -25.50 7.20
C LYS A 551 -0.53 -25.96 7.93
N GLU A 552 -1.18 -25.08 8.69
CA GLU A 552 -2.40 -25.35 9.45
C GLU A 552 -3.56 -25.65 8.50
N ARG A 553 -3.85 -24.74 7.56
CA ARG A 553 -4.91 -24.94 6.54
C ARG A 553 -4.69 -26.20 5.71
N LEU A 554 -3.44 -26.50 5.34
CA LEU A 554 -3.13 -27.70 4.56
C LEU A 554 -3.31 -28.97 5.40
N ALA A 555 -2.92 -28.96 6.68
CA ALA A 555 -3.16 -30.05 7.61
C ALA A 555 -4.65 -30.29 7.84
N ASP A 556 -5.43 -29.22 8.05
CA ASP A 556 -6.89 -29.27 8.22
C ASP A 556 -7.58 -29.84 6.97
N GLN A 557 -7.22 -29.36 5.77
CA GLN A 557 -7.78 -29.86 4.51
C GLN A 557 -7.51 -31.35 4.28
N LEU A 558 -6.39 -31.86 4.78
CA LEU A 558 -5.97 -33.25 4.61
C LEU A 558 -6.29 -34.12 5.85
N ASN A 559 -6.92 -33.57 6.88
CA ASN A 559 -7.20 -34.20 8.17
C ASN A 559 -5.94 -34.83 8.81
N TYR A 560 -4.85 -34.08 8.90
CA TYR A 560 -3.62 -34.52 9.56
C TYR A 560 -3.57 -34.08 11.02
N GLU A 561 -3.25 -35.03 11.91
CA GLU A 561 -3.28 -34.83 13.37
C GLU A 561 -2.11 -33.97 13.91
N SER A 562 -1.05 -33.74 13.13
CA SER A 562 0.08 -32.89 13.55
C SER A 562 0.95 -32.35 12.40
N ASP A 563 1.66 -31.26 12.68
CA ASP A 563 2.68 -30.66 11.81
C ASP A 563 3.77 -31.66 11.38
N GLU A 564 4.15 -32.57 12.28
CA GLU A 564 5.19 -33.56 12.01
C GLU A 564 4.72 -34.57 10.96
N VAL A 565 3.45 -34.96 10.99
CA VAL A 565 2.83 -35.82 9.99
C VAL A 565 2.85 -35.12 8.63
N LEU A 566 2.45 -33.84 8.56
CA LEU A 566 2.46 -33.07 7.30
C LEU A 566 3.86 -33.01 6.69
N ARG A 567 4.90 -32.65 7.46
CA ARG A 567 6.29 -32.60 6.97
C ARG A 567 6.76 -33.95 6.44
N ARG A 568 6.46 -35.04 7.17
CA ARG A 568 6.80 -36.40 6.76
C ARG A 568 6.09 -36.80 5.46
N ARG A 569 4.84 -36.36 5.26
CA ARG A 569 4.06 -36.60 4.04
C ARG A 569 4.62 -35.83 2.84
N VAL A 570 4.97 -34.56 3.01
CA VAL A 570 5.63 -33.75 1.97
C VAL A 570 6.96 -34.38 1.55
N SER A 571 7.79 -34.79 2.52
CA SER A 571 9.06 -35.48 2.23
C SER A 571 8.83 -36.76 1.43
N ARG A 572 7.93 -37.64 1.88
CA ARG A 572 7.60 -38.89 1.18
C ARG A 572 7.05 -38.67 -0.22
N CYS A 573 6.26 -37.60 -0.43
CA CYS A 573 5.75 -37.25 -1.75
C CYS A 573 6.89 -36.83 -2.69
N ARG A 574 7.82 -35.99 -2.21
CA ARG A 574 9.02 -35.61 -2.96
C ARG A 574 9.87 -36.83 -3.31
N ASP A 575 10.09 -37.74 -2.36
CA ASP A 575 10.87 -38.97 -2.59
C ASP A 575 10.21 -39.89 -3.64
N ALA A 576 8.87 -40.00 -3.61
CA ALA A 576 8.12 -40.73 -4.62
C ALA A 576 8.29 -40.11 -6.02
N ILE A 577 8.17 -38.79 -6.15
CA ILE A 577 8.40 -38.06 -7.42
C ILE A 577 9.82 -38.29 -7.92
N ASN A 578 10.82 -38.19 -7.04
CA ASN A 578 12.22 -38.43 -7.39
C ASN A 578 12.45 -39.85 -7.91
N THR A 579 11.83 -40.85 -7.28
CA THR A 579 11.93 -42.25 -7.71
C THR A 579 11.28 -42.45 -9.08
N LEU A 580 10.15 -41.81 -9.35
CA LEU A 580 9.50 -41.86 -10.66
C LEU A 580 10.34 -41.21 -11.76
N ALA A 581 10.92 -40.03 -11.50
CA ALA A 581 11.81 -39.35 -12.45
C ALA A 581 13.06 -40.20 -12.78
N ILE A 582 13.72 -40.75 -11.76
CA ILE A 582 14.90 -41.61 -11.94
C ILE A 582 14.54 -42.87 -12.73
N LYS A 583 13.38 -43.50 -12.44
CA LYS A 583 12.91 -44.69 -13.15
C LYS A 583 12.61 -44.40 -14.63
N ALA A 584 12.18 -43.18 -14.95
CA ALA A 584 11.93 -42.71 -16.30
C ALA A 584 13.20 -42.24 -17.05
N GLY A 585 14.37 -42.28 -16.39
CA GLY A 585 15.65 -41.86 -16.97
C GLY A 585 15.91 -40.36 -16.94
N ASP A 586 15.09 -39.59 -16.20
CA ASP A 586 15.26 -38.15 -16.03
C ASP A 586 16.07 -37.82 -14.75
N PRO A 587 16.78 -36.68 -14.70
CA PRO A 587 17.46 -36.23 -13.49
C PRO A 587 16.45 -35.93 -12.36
N LYS A 588 16.92 -35.98 -11.12
CA LYS A 588 16.13 -35.62 -9.95
C LYS A 588 15.62 -34.16 -10.10
N PRO A 589 14.30 -33.91 -10.05
CA PRO A 589 13.78 -32.55 -10.12
C PRO A 589 14.23 -31.71 -8.91
N SER A 590 14.25 -30.38 -9.08
CA SER A 590 14.48 -29.46 -7.95
C SER A 590 13.48 -29.76 -6.82
N ILE A 591 13.91 -29.54 -5.58
CA ILE A 591 13.10 -29.82 -4.38
C ILE A 591 11.76 -29.06 -4.39
N ASP A 592 11.75 -27.90 -5.04
CA ASP A 592 10.59 -27.00 -5.17
C ASP A 592 9.88 -27.11 -6.53
N ALA A 593 10.28 -28.05 -7.40
CA ALA A 593 9.75 -28.14 -8.76
C ALA A 593 8.27 -28.56 -8.84
N VAL A 594 7.75 -29.24 -7.82
CA VAL A 594 6.35 -29.72 -7.75
C VAL A 594 5.65 -29.27 -6.48
N ILE A 595 6.37 -29.28 -5.35
CA ILE A 595 5.88 -28.77 -4.07
C ILE A 595 6.88 -27.72 -3.62
N GLU A 596 6.49 -26.45 -3.67
CA GLU A 596 7.31 -25.33 -3.24
C GLU A 596 7.05 -25.01 -1.77
N ASN A 597 8.12 -24.91 -0.98
CA ASN A 597 8.02 -24.47 0.41
C ASN A 597 8.66 -23.08 0.55
N TYR A 598 7.88 -22.09 0.98
CA TYR A 598 8.42 -20.82 1.43
C TYR A 598 8.56 -20.82 2.95
N GLN A 599 9.71 -20.40 3.48
CA GLN A 599 9.83 -20.08 4.90
C GLN A 599 9.35 -18.64 5.09
N TRP A 600 8.09 -18.48 5.49
CA TRP A 600 7.47 -17.22 5.86
C TRP A 600 7.55 -17.03 7.38
#